data_AF-A0A7X7QWJ3-F1
#
_entry.id   AF-A0A7X7QWJ3-F1
#
_cell.length_a   1.000
_cell.length_b   1.000
_cell.length_c   1.000
_cell.angle_alpha   90.00
_cell.angle_beta   90.00
_cell.angle_gamma   90.00
#
_symmetry.space_group_name_H-M   'P 1'
#
loop_
_entity.id
_entity.type
_entity.pdbx_description
1 polymer ?
#
loop_
_entity_poly.entity_id
_entity_poly.type
_entity_poly.pdbx_seq_one_letter_code
_entity_poly.pdbx_strand_id
1 'polypeptide(L)'
;IYNLTNNESLIILAHELNRPDLLEHVKRNLYMTTKYFEPDGTLFTLNSTRQDFGTKTYPFALFESYMVMAHLDNNSDFAYMAKHIFDMSSNNPYDISDQGYYSFAGRFVQHMEYTDHYSGNVEIKPFDFTHYDSFFPNSDIARIRDDDTSMTILAKNVMTMKYQYKFLSIHMMCMADGYVECEKIEKTEKGYRLVSHDKKTDITLDFEFKKDGAEIKVDAKSNQPYPCTIALMFDKEGWLSSDDYSLQARMGNNIFIKNKKFKYSHSVKFYPYSLFIETDFEDEGFADLAISKVMPTDKNAFTVLFSAEAPFNKTIVIKKS
;
A
#
# COMPACT_ATOMS: atom_id res chain seq x y z
N ILE A 1 -12.73 -2.25 5.73
CA ILE A 1 -14.12 -2.31 6.28
C ILE A 1 -14.31 -3.43 7.33
N TYR A 2 -13.67 -4.60 7.22
CA TYR A 2 -13.89 -5.73 8.16
C TYR A 2 -13.16 -5.64 9.50
N ASN A 3 -11.94 -5.08 9.56
CA ASN A 3 -11.24 -4.85 10.83
C ASN A 3 -12.08 -3.99 11.78
N LEU A 4 -12.76 -2.97 11.24
CA LEU A 4 -13.69 -2.14 11.97
C LEU A 4 -14.82 -2.98 12.61
N THR A 5 -15.55 -3.74 11.79
CA THR A 5 -16.66 -4.58 12.25
C THR A 5 -16.22 -5.59 13.31
N ASN A 6 -15.03 -6.19 13.16
CA ASN A 6 -14.48 -7.11 14.15
C ASN A 6 -14.14 -6.42 15.46
N ASN A 7 -13.50 -5.25 15.41
CA ASN A 7 -13.14 -4.49 16.59
C ASN A 7 -14.40 -4.08 17.37
N GLU A 8 -15.39 -3.53 16.69
CA GLU A 8 -16.69 -3.16 17.29
C GLU A 8 -17.36 -4.37 17.95
N SER A 9 -17.46 -5.49 17.23
CA SER A 9 -18.09 -6.71 17.75
C SER A 9 -17.35 -7.25 18.99
N LEU A 10 -16.02 -7.25 18.98
CA LEU A 10 -15.21 -7.73 20.10
C LEU A 10 -15.29 -6.81 21.32
N ILE A 11 -15.36 -5.50 21.14
CA ILE A 11 -15.58 -4.53 22.22
C ILE A 11 -16.94 -4.78 22.88
N ILE A 12 -18.00 -4.91 22.08
CA ILE A 12 -19.36 -5.18 22.59
C ILE A 12 -19.40 -6.52 23.32
N LEU A 13 -18.86 -7.59 22.73
CA LEU A 13 -18.83 -8.92 23.36
C LEU A 13 -18.00 -8.93 24.65
N ALA A 14 -16.90 -8.18 24.70
CA ALA A 14 -16.09 -8.06 25.91
C ALA A 14 -16.91 -7.46 27.07
N HIS A 15 -17.73 -6.45 26.77
CA HIS A 15 -18.61 -5.81 27.75
C HIS A 15 -19.79 -6.71 28.14
N GLU A 16 -20.62 -7.11 27.17
CA GLU A 16 -21.87 -7.84 27.40
C GLU A 16 -21.65 -9.21 28.06
N LEU A 17 -20.52 -9.87 27.75
CA LEU A 17 -20.20 -11.19 28.29
C LEU A 17 -19.22 -11.16 29.46
N ASN A 18 -18.79 -9.96 29.92
CA ASN A 18 -17.72 -9.80 30.91
C ASN A 18 -16.45 -10.58 30.53
N ARG A 19 -16.02 -10.46 29.28
CA ARG A 19 -14.86 -11.15 28.67
C ARG A 19 -13.78 -10.15 28.22
N PRO A 20 -13.10 -9.48 29.16
CA PRO A 20 -12.10 -8.45 28.82
C PRO A 20 -10.91 -9.01 28.03
N ASP A 21 -10.66 -10.32 28.06
CA ASP A 21 -9.63 -10.97 27.27
C ASP A 21 -9.84 -10.82 25.75
N LEU A 22 -11.07 -10.57 25.29
CA LEU A 22 -11.37 -10.30 23.89
C LEU A 22 -10.76 -8.96 23.41
N LEU A 23 -10.53 -8.01 24.31
CA LEU A 23 -9.95 -6.70 23.98
C LEU A 23 -8.49 -6.80 23.52
N GLU A 24 -7.78 -7.86 23.91
CA GLU A 24 -6.40 -8.10 23.44
C GLU A 24 -6.34 -8.30 21.91
N HIS A 25 -7.39 -8.90 21.32
CA HIS A 25 -7.48 -9.04 19.87
C HIS A 25 -7.69 -7.68 19.18
N VAL A 26 -8.51 -6.81 19.78
CA VAL A 26 -8.75 -5.44 19.30
C VAL A 26 -7.45 -4.64 19.39
N LYS A 27 -6.75 -4.71 20.51
CA LYS A 27 -5.46 -4.03 20.73
C LYS A 27 -4.42 -4.41 19.67
N ARG A 28 -4.23 -5.70 19.42
CA ARG A 28 -3.31 -6.20 18.38
C ARG A 28 -3.72 -5.72 16.99
N ASN A 29 -5.02 -5.74 16.68
CA ASN A 29 -5.54 -5.27 15.41
C ASN A 29 -5.28 -3.78 15.19
N LEU A 30 -5.54 -2.95 16.21
CA LEU A 30 -5.32 -1.51 16.15
C LEU A 30 -3.84 -1.18 15.98
N TYR A 31 -2.94 -1.77 16.76
CA TYR A 31 -1.50 -1.56 16.57
C TYR A 31 -1.01 -1.99 15.18
N MET A 32 -1.46 -3.14 14.67
CA MET A 32 -1.17 -3.54 13.29
C MET A 32 -1.71 -2.52 12.28
N THR A 33 -2.93 -2.02 12.51
CA THR A 33 -3.58 -1.04 11.62
C THR A 33 -2.82 0.28 11.58
N THR A 34 -2.13 0.71 12.64
CA THR A 34 -1.24 1.89 12.58
C THR A 34 -0.16 1.74 11.49
N LYS A 35 0.31 0.52 11.24
CA LYS A 35 1.29 0.20 10.19
C LYS A 35 0.65 0.17 8.80
N TYR A 36 -0.68 0.25 8.69
CA TYR A 36 -1.39 0.23 7.41
C TYR A 36 -1.81 1.62 6.95
N PHE A 37 -1.56 2.66 7.76
CA PHE A 37 -1.73 4.04 7.31
C PHE A 37 -0.69 4.32 6.22
N GLU A 38 -1.17 4.89 5.12
CA GLU A 38 -0.36 5.35 4.00
C GLU A 38 0.06 6.82 4.17
N PRO A 39 1.08 7.29 3.42
CA PRO A 39 1.50 8.69 3.44
C PRO A 39 0.42 9.71 3.08
N ASP A 40 -0.58 9.33 2.28
CA ASP A 40 -1.72 10.20 1.94
C ASP A 40 -2.87 10.12 2.96
N GLY A 41 -2.67 9.44 4.09
CA GLY A 41 -3.67 9.25 5.14
C GLY A 41 -4.71 8.18 4.85
N THR A 42 -4.64 7.51 3.68
CA THR A 42 -5.50 6.36 3.38
C THR A 42 -5.00 5.10 4.09
N LEU A 43 -5.82 4.05 4.07
CA LEU A 43 -5.43 2.71 4.50
C LEU A 43 -4.89 1.89 3.33
N PHE A 44 -3.87 1.10 3.61
CA PHE A 44 -3.42 0.04 2.74
C PHE A 44 -4.43 -1.10 2.68
N THR A 45 -4.86 -1.45 1.47
CA THR A 45 -5.94 -2.42 1.22
C THR A 45 -5.57 -3.50 0.20
N LEU A 46 -4.37 -3.50 -0.38
CA LEU A 46 -3.95 -4.50 -1.38
C LEU A 46 -3.78 -5.91 -0.80
N ASN A 47 -3.74 -6.06 0.52
CA ASN A 47 -3.75 -7.37 1.14
C ASN A 47 -5.15 -7.99 1.27
N SER A 48 -6.21 -7.26 0.93
CA SER A 48 -7.56 -7.77 1.06
C SER A 48 -7.90 -8.72 -0.09
N THR A 49 -8.46 -9.90 0.20
CA THR A 49 -9.01 -10.79 -0.84
C THR A 49 -10.49 -10.50 -1.15
N ARG A 50 -10.99 -9.32 -0.74
CA ARG A 50 -12.42 -8.97 -0.67
C ARG A 50 -12.73 -7.75 -1.53
N GLN A 51 -13.96 -7.23 -1.48
CA GLN A 51 -14.41 -6.10 -2.32
C GLN A 51 -13.66 -4.77 -2.05
N ASP A 52 -12.96 -4.64 -0.92
CA ASP A 52 -12.13 -3.48 -0.58
C ASP A 52 -10.68 -3.58 -1.12
N PHE A 53 -10.34 -4.63 -1.88
CA PHE A 53 -9.02 -4.76 -2.50
C PHE A 53 -8.68 -3.53 -3.37
N GLY A 54 -7.58 -2.87 -3.04
CA GLY A 54 -7.06 -1.73 -3.80
C GLY A 54 -7.93 -0.47 -3.74
N THR A 55 -8.92 -0.39 -2.87
CA THR A 55 -9.73 0.82 -2.70
C THR A 55 -8.97 1.85 -1.86
N LYS A 56 -8.97 3.11 -2.30
CA LYS A 56 -8.52 4.25 -1.47
C LYS A 56 -9.62 4.56 -0.46
N THR A 57 -9.32 4.36 0.83
CA THR A 57 -10.28 4.57 1.92
C THR A 57 -9.56 5.20 3.10
N TYR A 58 -10.20 6.17 3.74
CA TYR A 58 -9.67 6.81 4.94
C TYR A 58 -10.07 6.07 6.21
N PRO A 59 -9.24 6.10 7.27
CA PRO A 59 -9.46 5.37 8.51
C PRO A 59 -10.46 6.04 9.45
N PHE A 60 -11.31 6.96 8.98
CA PHE A 60 -12.21 7.76 9.83
C PHE A 60 -13.08 6.92 10.75
N ALA A 61 -13.62 5.82 10.23
CA ALA A 61 -14.45 4.92 11.01
C ALA A 61 -13.69 4.22 12.17
N LEU A 62 -12.35 4.13 12.12
CA LEU A 62 -11.55 3.54 13.20
C LEU A 62 -11.35 4.50 14.38
N PHE A 63 -11.70 5.78 14.25
CA PHE A 63 -11.59 6.77 15.32
C PHE A 63 -12.17 6.25 16.64
N GLU A 64 -13.37 5.67 16.58
CA GLU A 64 -14.07 5.16 17.75
C GLU A 64 -13.35 3.99 18.41
N SER A 65 -12.90 3.00 17.64
CA SER A 65 -12.16 1.87 18.19
C SER A 65 -10.89 2.32 18.92
N TYR A 66 -10.16 3.30 18.36
CA TYR A 66 -9.00 3.89 19.04
C TYR A 66 -9.39 4.65 20.30
N MET A 67 -10.44 5.48 20.24
CA MET A 67 -10.90 6.26 21.38
C MET A 67 -11.39 5.39 22.54
N VAL A 68 -12.23 4.37 22.27
CA VAL A 68 -12.72 3.44 23.30
C VAL A 68 -11.56 2.67 23.93
N MET A 69 -10.69 2.08 23.10
CA MET A 69 -9.54 1.33 23.61
C MET A 69 -8.54 2.22 24.34
N ALA A 70 -8.43 3.52 24.00
CA ALA A 70 -7.61 4.46 24.74
C ALA A 70 -8.08 4.61 26.19
N HIS A 71 -9.39 4.68 26.42
CA HIS A 71 -9.97 4.82 27.77
C HIS A 71 -9.96 3.49 28.53
N LEU A 72 -10.37 2.39 27.88
CA LEU A 72 -10.41 1.07 28.52
C LEU A 72 -9.01 0.61 28.98
N ASP A 73 -7.96 0.84 28.17
CA ASP A 73 -6.58 0.44 28.49
C ASP A 73 -5.73 1.56 29.10
N ASN A 74 -6.28 2.78 29.25
CA ASN A 74 -5.51 4.00 29.54
C ASN A 74 -4.27 4.15 28.61
N ASN A 75 -4.48 3.97 27.31
CA ASN A 75 -3.44 3.88 26.30
C ASN A 75 -3.24 5.19 25.53
N SER A 76 -2.11 5.85 25.76
CA SER A 76 -1.77 7.13 25.13
C SER A 76 -1.52 7.04 23.62
N ASP A 77 -1.05 5.90 23.11
CA ASP A 77 -0.81 5.71 21.67
C ASP A 77 -2.14 5.69 20.91
N PHE A 78 -3.14 5.02 21.49
CA PHE A 78 -4.48 4.98 20.92
C PHE A 78 -5.17 6.35 21.03
N ALA A 79 -4.97 7.07 22.13
CA ALA A 79 -5.44 8.45 22.25
C ALA A 79 -4.81 9.36 21.17
N TYR A 80 -3.51 9.18 20.89
CA TYR A 80 -2.82 9.90 19.81
C TYR A 80 -3.36 9.54 18.43
N MET A 81 -3.57 8.26 18.14
CA MET A 81 -4.15 7.83 16.86
C MET A 81 -5.59 8.34 16.69
N ALA A 82 -6.41 8.32 17.75
CA ALA A 82 -7.75 8.90 17.72
C ALA A 82 -7.70 10.39 17.39
N LYS A 83 -6.83 11.16 18.08
CA LYS A 83 -6.61 12.58 17.77
C LYS A 83 -6.16 12.78 16.32
N HIS A 84 -5.20 11.98 15.85
CA HIS A 84 -4.69 12.08 14.48
C HIS A 84 -5.80 11.86 13.45
N ILE A 85 -6.65 10.85 13.61
CA ILE A 85 -7.79 10.58 12.73
C ILE A 85 -8.80 11.74 12.77
N PHE A 86 -9.07 12.28 13.96
CA PHE A 86 -9.95 13.44 14.13
C PHE A 86 -9.41 14.67 13.38
N ASP A 87 -8.14 15.02 13.59
CA ASP A 87 -7.48 16.16 12.94
C ASP A 87 -7.45 15.99 11.42
N MET A 88 -7.21 14.77 10.91
CA MET A 88 -7.31 14.48 9.47
C MET A 88 -8.72 14.74 8.94
N SER A 89 -9.75 14.26 9.64
CA SER A 89 -11.14 14.43 9.19
C SER A 89 -11.58 15.89 9.10
N SER A 90 -11.10 16.74 10.02
CA SER A 90 -11.43 18.17 10.05
C SER A 90 -10.71 18.97 8.96
N ASN A 91 -9.58 18.46 8.45
CA ASN A 91 -8.72 19.16 7.50
C ASN A 91 -8.73 18.57 6.08
N ASN A 92 -9.45 17.47 5.84
CA ASN A 92 -9.42 16.78 4.54
C ASN A 92 -10.60 17.19 3.64
N PRO A 93 -10.36 17.86 2.50
CA PRO A 93 -11.41 18.23 1.54
C PRO A 93 -11.83 17.09 0.59
N TYR A 94 -11.22 15.90 0.67
CA TYR A 94 -11.34 14.85 -0.36
C TYR A 94 -12.23 13.65 -0.01
N ASP A 95 -12.79 13.57 1.20
CA ASP A 95 -13.80 12.56 1.53
C ASP A 95 -15.13 13.21 1.91
N ILE A 96 -15.73 13.84 0.90
CA ILE A 96 -17.15 14.25 0.89
C ILE A 96 -18.07 13.10 0.45
N SER A 97 -17.57 11.85 0.39
CA SER A 97 -18.46 10.72 0.17
C SER A 97 -19.32 10.53 1.43
N ASP A 98 -20.61 10.23 1.26
CA ASP A 98 -21.64 10.14 2.33
C ASP A 98 -21.26 9.23 3.52
N GLN A 99 -20.18 8.47 3.45
CA GLN A 99 -19.74 7.56 4.52
C GLN A 99 -18.74 8.21 5.50
N GLY A 100 -17.99 9.24 5.10
CA GLY A 100 -16.93 9.82 5.95
C GLY A 100 -17.49 10.73 7.05
N TYR A 101 -18.26 11.75 6.67
CA TYR A 101 -18.74 12.80 7.58
C TYR A 101 -19.91 12.35 8.47
N TYR A 102 -20.84 11.56 7.93
CA TYR A 102 -21.98 11.02 8.68
C TYR A 102 -21.58 9.90 9.66
N SER A 103 -20.39 9.30 9.49
CA SER A 103 -19.92 8.25 10.39
C SER A 103 -19.49 8.76 11.76
N PHE A 104 -18.92 9.96 11.89
CA PHE A 104 -18.49 10.47 13.19
C PHE A 104 -19.69 10.61 14.14
N ALA A 105 -20.68 11.44 13.78
CA ALA A 105 -21.85 11.68 14.64
C ALA A 105 -22.72 10.42 14.81
N GLY A 106 -22.91 9.62 13.75
CA GLY A 106 -23.70 8.40 13.81
C GLY A 106 -23.07 7.32 14.71
N ARG A 107 -21.74 7.21 14.74
CA ARG A 107 -21.03 6.22 15.57
C ARG A 107 -20.91 6.65 17.02
N PHE A 108 -20.63 7.92 17.32
CA PHE A 108 -20.71 8.44 18.70
C PHE A 108 -22.05 8.09 19.36
N VAL A 109 -23.16 8.17 18.61
CA VAL A 109 -24.49 7.83 19.12
C VAL A 109 -24.64 6.33 19.42
N GLN A 110 -24.01 5.44 18.65
CA GLN A 110 -24.09 3.99 18.86
C GLN A 110 -23.46 3.55 20.17
N HIS A 111 -22.40 4.22 20.62
CA HIS A 111 -21.70 3.87 21.85
C HIS A 111 -21.98 4.84 23.01
N MET A 112 -22.87 5.82 22.84
CA MET A 112 -23.34 6.67 23.94
C MET A 112 -24.04 5.87 25.06
N GLU A 113 -24.51 4.65 24.78
CA GLU A 113 -25.02 3.74 25.81
C GLU A 113 -23.92 3.16 26.73
N TYR A 114 -22.67 3.19 26.28
CA TYR A 114 -21.49 2.76 27.04
C TYR A 114 -20.71 3.95 27.60
N THR A 115 -21.39 4.92 28.24
CA THR A 115 -20.73 6.10 28.82
C THR A 115 -19.55 5.78 29.74
N ASP A 116 -19.58 4.63 30.40
CA ASP A 116 -18.52 4.15 31.29
C ASP A 116 -17.22 3.85 30.54
N HIS A 117 -17.29 3.47 29.25
CA HIS A 117 -16.11 3.23 28.39
C HIS A 117 -15.34 4.52 28.08
N TYR A 118 -15.94 5.70 28.31
CA TYR A 118 -15.32 7.01 28.08
C TYR A 118 -14.98 7.74 29.38
N SER A 119 -14.99 7.03 30.51
CA SER A 119 -14.71 7.64 31.80
C SER A 119 -13.21 7.92 32.00
N GLY A 120 -12.91 9.02 32.69
CA GLY A 120 -11.54 9.40 33.02
C GLY A 120 -10.84 10.24 31.95
N ASN A 121 -9.62 10.66 32.27
CA ASN A 121 -8.76 11.42 31.35
C ASN A 121 -7.63 10.51 30.87
N VAL A 122 -7.48 10.37 29.56
CA VAL A 122 -6.34 9.68 28.95
C VAL A 122 -5.37 10.70 28.38
N GLU A 123 -4.09 10.54 28.68
CA GLU A 123 -3.05 11.42 28.15
C GLU A 123 -2.80 11.17 26.66
N ILE A 124 -2.67 12.23 25.86
CA ILE A 124 -2.31 12.13 24.45
C ILE A 124 -0.80 12.39 24.30
N LYS A 125 -0.03 11.32 24.07
CA LYS A 125 1.43 11.41 23.86
C LYS A 125 1.78 11.23 22.40
N PRO A 126 2.80 11.93 21.86
CA PRO A 126 3.31 11.64 20.52
C PRO A 126 3.62 10.15 20.34
N PHE A 127 3.02 9.53 19.33
CA PHE A 127 3.25 8.15 18.95
C PHE A 127 3.78 8.08 17.52
N ASP A 128 4.94 7.46 17.35
CA ASP A 128 5.57 7.32 16.03
C ASP A 128 5.01 6.10 15.28
N PHE A 129 4.07 6.38 14.38
CA PHE A 129 3.54 5.41 13.44
C PHE A 129 4.06 5.63 12.01
N THR A 130 5.00 6.54 11.81
CA THR A 130 5.54 6.90 10.48
C THR A 130 6.94 6.37 10.22
N HIS A 131 7.64 5.86 11.24
CA HIS A 131 8.93 5.19 11.09
C HIS A 131 8.84 3.73 11.55
N TYR A 132 8.99 2.80 10.62
CA TYR A 132 9.06 1.38 10.94
C TYR A 132 9.57 0.53 9.79
N ASP A 133 10.05 -0.66 10.15
CA ASP A 133 10.29 -1.78 9.26
C ASP A 133 9.62 -3.02 9.88
N SER A 134 8.49 -3.45 9.32
CA SER A 134 7.62 -4.49 9.88
C SER A 134 7.39 -5.62 8.89
N PHE A 135 7.60 -6.85 9.35
CA PHE A 135 7.30 -8.07 8.61
C PHE A 135 6.21 -8.88 9.32
N PHE A 136 5.15 -9.19 8.58
CA PHE A 136 3.98 -9.95 9.04
C PHE A 136 3.98 -11.34 8.37
N PRO A 137 4.69 -12.33 8.93
CA PRO A 137 4.92 -13.61 8.26
C PRO A 137 3.63 -14.41 8.00
N ASN A 138 2.63 -14.29 8.88
CA ASN A 138 1.35 -14.99 8.71
C ASN A 138 0.48 -14.41 7.59
N SER A 139 0.77 -13.18 7.17
CA SER A 139 0.03 -12.48 6.12
C SER A 139 0.85 -12.32 4.84
N ASP A 140 2.11 -12.80 4.83
CA ASP A 140 3.02 -12.67 3.69
C ASP A 140 3.19 -11.20 3.23
N ILE A 141 3.31 -10.28 4.20
CA ILE A 141 3.46 -8.83 3.96
C ILE A 141 4.68 -8.29 4.69
N ALA A 142 5.53 -7.56 3.98
CA ALA A 142 6.54 -6.70 4.58
C ALA A 142 6.23 -5.24 4.26
N ARG A 143 6.40 -4.35 5.22
CA ARG A 143 6.08 -2.94 5.07
C ARG A 143 7.09 -2.07 5.80
N ILE A 144 7.64 -1.13 5.06
CA ILE A 144 8.58 -0.13 5.54
C ILE A 144 7.92 1.24 5.36
N ARG A 145 8.05 2.11 6.35
CA ARG A 145 7.66 3.52 6.24
C ARG A 145 8.72 4.41 6.88
N ASP A 146 8.99 5.52 6.21
CA ASP A 146 9.86 6.61 6.65
C ASP A 146 9.15 7.91 6.25
N ASP A 147 8.51 8.55 7.24
CA ASP A 147 7.66 9.73 7.08
C ASP A 147 6.60 9.60 5.97
N ASP A 148 6.81 10.33 4.88
CA ASP A 148 5.94 10.47 3.72
C ASP A 148 6.20 9.39 2.66
N THR A 149 7.07 8.43 2.95
CA THR A 149 7.43 7.37 2.01
C THR A 149 7.12 6.01 2.61
N SER A 150 6.42 5.16 1.88
CA SER A 150 6.17 3.78 2.27
C SER A 150 6.50 2.81 1.12
N MET A 151 6.89 1.60 1.48
CA MET A 151 6.99 0.48 0.55
C MET A 151 6.38 -0.76 1.19
N THR A 152 5.49 -1.41 0.47
CA THR A 152 4.86 -2.67 0.86
C THR A 152 5.21 -3.74 -0.15
N ILE A 153 5.56 -4.91 0.34
CA ILE A 153 5.92 -6.09 -0.45
C ILE A 153 4.97 -7.20 -0.04
N LEU A 154 4.45 -7.92 -1.04
CA LEU A 154 3.43 -8.94 -0.86
C LEU A 154 3.89 -10.22 -1.56
N ALA A 155 3.90 -11.34 -0.83
CA ALA A 155 3.90 -12.66 -1.43
C ALA A 155 2.46 -13.18 -1.56
N LYS A 156 2.26 -14.22 -2.39
CA LYS A 156 0.96 -14.82 -2.71
C LYS A 156 -0.08 -13.80 -3.18
N ASN A 157 0.42 -12.79 -3.90
CA ASN A 157 -0.35 -11.71 -4.47
C ASN A 157 0.27 -11.35 -5.82
N VAL A 158 -0.58 -11.14 -6.82
CA VAL A 158 -0.15 -10.69 -8.15
C VAL A 158 0.52 -9.30 -8.10
N MET A 159 0.10 -8.45 -7.15
CA MET A 159 0.78 -7.20 -6.81
C MET A 159 1.94 -7.50 -5.88
N THR A 160 3.15 -7.56 -6.44
CA THR A 160 4.37 -7.86 -5.68
C THR A 160 4.85 -6.70 -4.79
N MET A 161 4.59 -5.46 -5.21
CA MET A 161 5.04 -4.28 -4.48
C MET A 161 4.10 -3.08 -4.66
N LYS A 162 3.98 -2.26 -3.61
CA LYS A 162 3.45 -0.89 -3.66
C LYS A 162 4.47 0.06 -3.05
N TYR A 163 4.91 1.07 -3.79
CA TYR A 163 5.73 2.17 -3.32
C TYR A 163 4.89 3.43 -3.33
N GLN A 164 4.96 4.24 -2.28
CA GLN A 164 4.20 5.47 -2.18
C GLN A 164 5.06 6.60 -1.62
N TYR A 165 4.99 7.76 -2.26
CA TYR A 165 5.53 9.03 -1.76
C TYR A 165 4.42 10.07 -1.73
N LYS A 166 4.00 10.47 -0.53
CA LYS A 166 2.82 11.31 -0.32
C LYS A 166 1.60 10.68 -1.01
N PHE A 167 1.02 11.33 -2.02
CA PHE A 167 -0.11 10.82 -2.79
C PHE A 167 0.29 10.09 -4.08
N LEU A 168 1.58 10.08 -4.46
CA LEU A 168 2.06 9.38 -5.64
C LEU A 168 2.30 7.92 -5.31
N SER A 169 1.67 7.00 -6.04
CA SER A 169 1.83 5.56 -5.83
C SER A 169 2.26 4.84 -7.10
N ILE A 170 3.09 3.82 -6.91
CA ILE A 170 3.52 2.86 -7.93
C ILE A 170 3.21 1.47 -7.40
N HIS A 171 2.49 0.68 -8.19
CA HIS A 171 2.26 -0.73 -7.95
C HIS A 171 3.05 -1.55 -8.95
N MET A 172 3.61 -2.69 -8.54
CA MET A 172 4.41 -3.54 -9.39
C MET A 172 3.83 -4.95 -9.49
N MET A 173 3.76 -5.45 -10.72
CA MET A 173 3.45 -6.85 -11.02
C MET A 173 4.51 -7.44 -11.95
N CYS A 174 4.68 -8.75 -11.87
CA CYS A 174 5.56 -9.52 -12.75
C CYS A 174 4.71 -10.49 -13.58
N MET A 175 5.07 -10.66 -14.85
CA MET A 175 4.37 -11.54 -15.78
C MET A 175 5.38 -12.34 -16.60
N ALA A 176 5.06 -13.59 -16.85
CA ALA A 176 5.75 -14.46 -17.80
C ALA A 176 4.68 -15.29 -18.52
N ASP A 177 4.57 -16.60 -18.23
CA ASP A 177 3.48 -17.46 -18.71
C ASP A 177 2.10 -17.03 -18.19
N GLY A 178 2.07 -16.50 -16.96
CA GLY A 178 0.90 -16.01 -16.24
C GLY A 178 1.21 -14.73 -15.49
N TYR A 179 0.38 -14.40 -14.50
CA TYR A 179 0.84 -13.56 -13.41
C TYR A 179 1.83 -14.36 -12.57
N VAL A 180 2.92 -13.71 -12.18
CA VAL A 180 3.91 -14.31 -11.31
C VAL A 180 3.51 -13.99 -9.88
N GLU A 181 3.14 -15.03 -9.14
CA GLU A 181 2.93 -14.94 -7.70
C GLU A 181 4.17 -15.48 -6.99
N CYS A 182 4.76 -14.67 -6.12
CA CYS A 182 5.92 -15.08 -5.34
C CYS A 182 5.49 -15.84 -4.08
N GLU A 183 6.25 -16.87 -3.68
CA GLU A 183 5.80 -17.80 -2.64
C GLU A 183 6.02 -17.29 -1.22
N LYS A 184 7.13 -16.58 -1.00
CA LYS A 184 7.59 -16.13 0.31
C LYS A 184 8.33 -14.81 0.25
N ILE A 185 8.29 -14.09 1.36
CA ILE A 185 9.15 -12.94 1.64
C ILE A 185 10.31 -13.38 2.52
N GLU A 186 11.52 -13.00 2.15
CA GLU A 186 12.73 -13.16 2.96
C GLU A 186 13.28 -11.79 3.34
N LYS A 187 13.63 -11.59 4.61
CA LYS A 187 14.35 -10.37 5.03
C LYS A 187 15.82 -10.49 4.61
N THR A 188 16.34 -9.47 3.96
CA THR A 188 17.74 -9.36 3.54
C THR A 188 18.47 -8.30 4.37
N GLU A 189 19.79 -8.17 4.21
CA GLU A 189 20.56 -7.11 4.87
C GLU A 189 20.12 -5.70 4.45
N LYS A 190 19.55 -5.55 3.26
CA LYS A 190 19.20 -4.25 2.65
C LYS A 190 17.70 -4.01 2.52
N GLY A 191 16.87 -5.01 2.79
CA GLY A 191 15.43 -4.92 2.65
C GLY A 191 14.80 -6.30 2.60
N TYR A 192 14.15 -6.62 1.48
CA TYR A 192 13.33 -7.82 1.36
C TYR A 192 13.46 -8.46 -0.01
N ARG A 193 13.31 -9.78 -0.06
CA ARG A 193 13.36 -10.58 -1.27
C ARG A 193 12.06 -11.34 -1.47
N LEU A 194 11.57 -11.34 -2.69
CA LEU A 194 10.55 -12.27 -3.17
C LEU A 194 11.19 -13.29 -4.12
N VAL A 195 10.74 -14.52 -4.03
CA VAL A 195 11.13 -15.60 -4.95
C VAL A 195 9.88 -16.26 -5.49
N SER A 196 9.82 -16.42 -6.80
CA SER A 196 8.83 -17.25 -7.49
C SER A 196 9.50 -18.48 -8.09
N HIS A 197 8.75 -19.58 -8.13
CA HIS A 197 9.11 -20.79 -8.84
C HIS A 197 8.01 -21.12 -9.85
N ASP A 198 8.19 -20.74 -11.11
CA ASP A 198 7.28 -21.12 -12.21
C ASP A 198 7.92 -22.24 -13.05
N LYS A 199 7.11 -22.94 -13.84
CA LYS A 199 7.51 -24.10 -14.66
C LYS A 199 8.63 -23.78 -15.65
N LYS A 200 8.70 -22.54 -16.12
CA LYS A 200 9.66 -22.11 -17.16
C LYS A 200 10.60 -21.00 -16.69
N THR A 201 10.21 -20.19 -15.72
CA THR A 201 10.99 -19.04 -15.24
C THR A 201 10.98 -18.96 -13.73
N ASP A 202 12.16 -18.87 -13.12
CA ASP A 202 12.30 -18.46 -11.73
C ASP A 202 12.56 -16.95 -11.69
N ILE A 203 11.79 -16.19 -10.91
CA ILE A 203 11.99 -14.75 -10.76
C ILE A 203 12.31 -14.45 -9.30
N THR A 204 13.41 -13.75 -9.09
CA THR A 204 13.81 -13.20 -7.79
C THR A 204 13.74 -11.68 -7.85
N LEU A 205 13.05 -11.09 -6.88
CA LEU A 205 12.91 -9.65 -6.73
C LEU A 205 13.57 -9.22 -5.43
N ASP A 206 14.62 -8.42 -5.50
CA ASP A 206 15.24 -7.79 -4.33
C ASP A 206 14.81 -6.34 -4.22
N PHE A 207 14.17 -5.99 -3.12
CA PHE A 207 13.69 -4.66 -2.82
C PHE A 207 14.55 -4.02 -1.73
N GLU A 208 15.12 -2.86 -2.03
CA GLU A 208 15.89 -2.04 -1.11
C GLU A 208 15.17 -0.69 -0.94
N PHE A 209 14.73 -0.41 0.29
CA PHE A 209 14.15 0.88 0.64
C PHE A 209 15.27 1.88 0.93
N LYS A 210 15.22 3.06 0.31
CA LYS A 210 16.24 4.09 0.46
C LYS A 210 15.62 5.38 0.97
N LYS A 211 16.42 6.20 1.64
CA LYS A 211 15.98 7.52 2.13
C LYS A 211 15.32 8.36 1.03
N ASP A 212 15.88 8.33 -0.17
CA ASP A 212 15.44 9.13 -1.32
C ASP A 212 14.61 8.33 -2.34
N GLY A 213 14.17 7.11 -2.02
CA GLY A 213 13.57 6.26 -3.04
C GLY A 213 13.52 4.76 -2.73
N ALA A 214 13.60 3.96 -3.79
CA ALA A 214 13.75 2.52 -3.71
C ALA A 214 14.58 1.99 -4.89
N GLU A 215 15.21 0.84 -4.70
CA GLU A 215 15.83 0.06 -5.77
C GLU A 215 15.20 -1.33 -5.79
N ILE A 216 14.82 -1.79 -6.98
CA ILE A 216 14.29 -3.13 -7.22
C ILE A 216 15.21 -3.81 -8.21
N LYS A 217 15.84 -4.92 -7.80
CA LYS A 217 16.56 -5.81 -8.72
C LYS A 217 15.65 -6.95 -9.11
N VAL A 218 15.62 -7.23 -10.40
CA VAL A 218 14.82 -8.28 -11.02
C VAL A 218 15.78 -9.26 -11.68
N ASP A 219 15.87 -10.45 -11.12
CA ASP A 219 16.64 -11.56 -11.67
C ASP A 219 15.65 -12.61 -12.18
N ALA A 220 15.73 -12.93 -13.47
CA ALA A 220 14.92 -13.97 -14.07
C ALA A 220 15.84 -15.07 -14.63
N LYS A 221 15.55 -16.32 -14.30
CA LYS A 221 16.28 -17.50 -14.78
C LYS A 221 15.36 -18.40 -15.57
N SER A 222 15.87 -18.94 -16.67
CA SER A 222 15.17 -19.90 -17.52
C SER A 222 16.19 -20.79 -18.22
N ASN A 223 15.79 -22.02 -18.55
CA ASN A 223 16.62 -22.96 -19.33
C ASN A 223 16.67 -22.63 -20.83
N GLN A 224 15.75 -21.79 -21.30
CA GLN A 224 15.67 -21.32 -22.67
C GLN A 224 15.20 -19.86 -22.69
N PRO A 225 15.45 -19.10 -23.76
CA PRO A 225 15.00 -17.73 -23.82
C PRO A 225 13.48 -17.60 -23.57
N TYR A 226 13.08 -16.77 -22.59
CA TYR A 226 11.68 -16.65 -22.19
C TYR A 226 11.26 -15.21 -21.88
N PRO A 227 10.18 -14.70 -22.49
CA PRO A 227 9.76 -13.32 -22.25
C PRO A 227 9.19 -13.14 -20.84
N CYS A 228 9.69 -12.13 -20.14
CA CYS A 228 9.12 -11.64 -18.89
C CYS A 228 8.82 -10.15 -18.99
N THR A 229 7.75 -9.72 -18.31
CA THR A 229 7.30 -8.33 -18.28
C THR A 229 7.10 -7.87 -16.83
N ILE A 230 7.66 -6.72 -16.51
CA ILE A 230 7.41 -5.98 -15.27
C ILE A 230 6.44 -4.84 -15.60
N ALA A 231 5.31 -4.80 -14.90
CA ALA A 231 4.33 -3.75 -15.03
C ALA A 231 4.39 -2.82 -13.83
N LEU A 232 4.64 -1.55 -14.08
CA LEU A 232 4.47 -0.48 -13.10
C LEU A 232 3.14 0.23 -13.34
N MET A 233 2.25 0.20 -12.36
CA MET A 233 0.94 0.82 -12.44
C MET A 233 0.90 2.06 -11.56
N PHE A 234 0.33 3.13 -12.10
CA PHE A 234 0.27 4.45 -11.48
C PHE A 234 -1.18 4.88 -11.27
N ASP A 235 -1.43 6.01 -10.61
CA ASP A 235 -2.79 6.53 -10.46
C ASP A 235 -3.50 6.74 -11.80
N LYS A 236 -4.84 6.74 -11.78
CA LYS A 236 -5.73 6.87 -12.96
C LYS A 236 -5.34 7.93 -13.98
N GLU A 237 -4.68 8.99 -13.55
CA GLU A 237 -4.21 10.07 -14.40
C GLU A 237 -2.89 10.62 -13.88
N GLY A 238 -2.01 11.00 -14.80
CA GLY A 238 -0.76 11.64 -14.46
C GLY A 238 0.00 12.10 -15.68
N TRP A 239 1.15 12.72 -15.44
CA TRP A 239 2.08 13.14 -16.48
C TRP A 239 3.32 12.26 -16.41
N LEU A 240 3.66 11.66 -17.53
CA LEU A 240 4.95 11.02 -17.76
C LEU A 240 5.79 11.93 -18.64
N SER A 241 6.97 12.30 -18.19
CA SER A 241 7.86 13.18 -18.93
C SER A 241 9.28 12.61 -18.99
N SER A 242 9.96 12.86 -20.08
CA SER A 242 11.39 12.63 -20.27
C SER A 242 11.98 13.89 -20.91
N ASP A 243 13.25 13.86 -21.29
CA ASP A 243 13.88 15.01 -21.94
C ASP A 243 13.23 15.32 -23.31
N ASP A 244 12.69 14.30 -23.99
CA ASP A 244 12.16 14.41 -25.35
C ASP A 244 10.63 14.52 -25.44
N TYR A 245 9.89 14.21 -24.36
CA TYR A 245 8.43 14.14 -24.41
C TYR A 245 7.76 14.43 -23.08
N SER A 246 6.49 14.83 -23.15
CA SER A 246 5.57 14.88 -22.03
C SER A 246 4.23 14.32 -22.47
N LEU A 247 3.76 13.28 -21.79
CA LEU A 247 2.56 12.52 -22.10
C LEU A 247 1.61 12.57 -20.90
N GLN A 248 0.38 13.02 -21.14
CA GLN A 248 -0.69 12.84 -20.17
C GLN A 248 -1.20 11.40 -20.27
N ALA A 249 -0.89 10.59 -19.26
CA ALA A 249 -1.36 9.23 -19.15
C ALA A 249 -2.75 9.18 -18.52
N ARG A 250 -3.59 8.27 -19.01
CA ARG A 250 -4.96 8.06 -18.54
C ARG A 250 -5.19 6.57 -18.29
N MET A 251 -6.13 6.30 -17.40
CA MET A 251 -6.59 4.98 -17.03
C MET A 251 -6.82 4.07 -18.23
N GLY A 252 -6.36 2.82 -18.13
CA GLY A 252 -6.45 1.82 -19.20
C GLY A 252 -5.37 1.94 -20.28
N ASN A 253 -4.51 2.97 -20.24
CA ASN A 253 -3.39 3.07 -21.17
C ASN A 253 -2.26 2.14 -20.75
N ASN A 254 -1.79 1.33 -21.70
CA ASN A 254 -0.51 0.63 -21.63
C ASN A 254 0.54 1.45 -22.39
N ILE A 255 1.63 1.81 -21.71
CA ILE A 255 2.64 2.73 -22.20
C ILE A 255 3.99 2.01 -22.26
N PHE A 256 4.59 2.02 -23.44
CA PHE A 256 5.95 1.56 -23.67
C PHE A 256 6.87 2.76 -23.64
N ILE A 257 7.81 2.76 -22.71
CA ILE A 257 8.78 3.84 -22.61
C ILE A 257 10.09 3.37 -23.24
N LYS A 258 10.46 4.01 -24.34
CA LYS A 258 11.75 3.80 -25.01
C LYS A 258 12.94 4.37 -24.23
N ASN A 259 12.71 5.44 -23.48
CA ASN A 259 13.73 6.09 -22.68
C ASN A 259 13.89 5.39 -21.33
N LYS A 260 15.10 4.94 -21.02
CA LYS A 260 15.46 4.31 -19.73
C LYS A 260 15.19 5.18 -18.49
N LYS A 261 14.74 6.43 -18.67
CA LYS A 261 14.45 7.40 -17.62
C LYS A 261 13.17 8.18 -17.93
N PHE A 262 12.30 8.27 -16.94
CA PHE A 262 11.12 9.12 -17.00
C PHE A 262 10.72 9.63 -15.62
N LYS A 263 10.01 10.75 -15.62
CA LYS A 263 9.42 11.40 -14.46
C LYS A 263 7.92 11.19 -14.47
N TYR A 264 7.38 10.74 -13.35
CA TYR A 264 5.96 10.68 -13.06
C TYR A 264 5.57 11.83 -12.11
N SER A 265 4.53 12.57 -12.48
CA SER A 265 3.88 13.57 -11.62
C SER A 265 2.37 13.47 -11.70
N HIS A 266 1.68 13.92 -10.66
CA HIS A 266 0.23 13.87 -10.59
C HIS A 266 -0.45 14.76 -11.64
N SER A 267 -1.70 14.44 -12.01
CA SER A 267 -2.44 15.18 -13.05
C SER A 267 -2.76 16.62 -12.64
N VAL A 268 -2.91 16.86 -11.34
CA VAL A 268 -3.14 18.20 -10.76
C VAL A 268 -1.81 18.97 -10.72
N LYS A 269 -1.70 19.98 -11.59
CA LYS A 269 -0.48 20.79 -11.85
C LYS A 269 0.17 21.48 -10.65
N PHE A 270 -0.54 21.64 -9.52
CA PHE A 270 -0.06 22.40 -8.38
C PHE A 270 0.65 21.58 -7.30
N TYR A 271 0.75 20.26 -7.47
CA TYR A 271 1.55 19.45 -6.57
C TYR A 271 3.01 19.41 -7.02
N PRO A 272 3.97 19.89 -6.20
CA PRO A 272 5.39 19.98 -6.59
C PRO A 272 6.12 18.63 -6.58
N TYR A 273 5.45 17.56 -6.16
CA TYR A 273 6.07 16.27 -5.91
C TYR A 273 6.13 15.41 -7.17
N SER A 274 7.20 14.64 -7.31
CA SER A 274 7.36 13.72 -8.43
C SER A 274 8.18 12.50 -8.09
N LEU A 275 8.04 11.46 -8.92
CA LEU A 275 8.87 10.27 -8.89
C LEU A 275 9.69 10.21 -10.18
N PHE A 276 10.98 9.98 -10.05
CA PHE A 276 11.87 9.70 -11.16
C PHE A 276 12.14 8.20 -11.19
N ILE A 277 11.90 7.58 -12.34
CA ILE A 277 12.09 6.15 -12.56
C ILE A 277 13.24 6.01 -13.57
N GLU A 278 14.24 5.20 -13.20
CA GLU A 278 15.36 4.82 -14.05
C GLU A 278 15.45 3.30 -14.12
N THR A 279 15.70 2.75 -15.31
CA THR A 279 15.68 1.31 -15.56
C THR A 279 16.70 0.91 -16.63
N ASP A 280 17.28 -0.27 -16.53
CA ASP A 280 18.18 -0.84 -17.53
C ASP A 280 17.49 -1.87 -18.47
N PHE A 281 16.17 -2.01 -18.35
CA PHE A 281 15.34 -2.73 -19.32
C PHE A 281 15.43 -2.07 -20.69
N GLU A 282 15.36 -2.89 -21.75
CA GLU A 282 15.35 -2.43 -23.14
C GLU A 282 13.98 -2.77 -23.74
N ASP A 283 13.50 -1.95 -24.67
CA ASP A 283 12.24 -2.23 -25.36
C ASP A 283 12.47 -3.35 -26.38
N GLU A 284 12.32 -4.60 -25.91
CA GLU A 284 12.49 -5.80 -26.72
C GLU A 284 11.19 -6.27 -27.40
N GLY A 285 10.10 -5.50 -27.29
CA GLY A 285 8.83 -5.79 -27.98
C GLY A 285 8.04 -7.00 -27.44
N PHE A 286 8.43 -7.56 -26.29
CA PHE A 286 7.73 -8.69 -25.66
C PHE A 286 6.52 -8.28 -24.83
N ALA A 287 6.37 -6.99 -24.56
CA ALA A 287 5.34 -6.51 -23.66
C ALA A 287 3.92 -6.71 -24.22
N ASP A 288 3.76 -6.86 -25.54
CA ASP A 288 2.49 -7.24 -26.19
C ASP A 288 1.96 -8.61 -25.71
N LEU A 289 2.85 -9.53 -25.30
CA LEU A 289 2.47 -10.83 -24.74
C LEU A 289 1.74 -10.69 -23.38
N ALA A 290 1.97 -9.58 -22.67
CA ALA A 290 1.34 -9.27 -21.39
C ALA A 290 -0.01 -8.55 -21.52
N ILE A 291 -0.24 -7.78 -22.59
CA ILE A 291 -1.47 -6.96 -22.79
C ILE A 291 -2.74 -7.81 -22.85
N SER A 292 -2.63 -9.08 -23.27
CA SER A 292 -3.77 -10.00 -23.38
C SER A 292 -4.42 -10.38 -22.03
N LYS A 293 -3.81 -10.04 -20.89
CA LYS A 293 -4.26 -10.41 -19.55
C LYS A 293 -4.84 -9.18 -18.83
N VAL A 294 -6.13 -9.20 -18.51
CA VAL A 294 -6.84 -8.10 -17.82
C VAL A 294 -6.19 -7.83 -16.46
N MET A 295 -5.54 -6.67 -16.33
CA MET A 295 -4.83 -6.31 -15.10
C MET A 295 -5.83 -6.13 -13.93
N PRO A 296 -5.56 -6.67 -12.73
CA PRO A 296 -6.50 -6.60 -11.60
C PRO A 296 -6.94 -5.18 -11.21
N THR A 297 -6.10 -4.17 -11.46
CA THR A 297 -6.32 -2.76 -11.10
C THR A 297 -6.54 -1.84 -12.31
N ASP A 298 -6.73 -2.40 -13.51
CA ASP A 298 -6.88 -1.65 -14.78
C ASP A 298 -8.02 -0.60 -14.74
N LYS A 299 -9.00 -0.79 -13.85
CA LYS A 299 -10.13 0.12 -13.66
C LYS A 299 -9.79 1.48 -13.07
N ASN A 300 -8.56 1.72 -12.60
CA ASN A 300 -8.18 2.99 -11.95
C ASN A 300 -6.70 3.38 -12.14
N ALA A 301 -6.00 2.80 -13.12
CA ALA A 301 -4.57 3.00 -13.29
C ALA A 301 -4.17 3.08 -14.78
N PHE A 302 -3.06 3.74 -15.07
CA PHE A 302 -2.31 3.52 -16.31
C PHE A 302 -1.06 2.70 -16.01
N THR A 303 -0.54 1.99 -17.01
CA THR A 303 0.55 1.03 -16.84
C THR A 303 1.73 1.38 -17.73
N VAL A 304 2.93 1.35 -17.16
CA VAL A 304 4.20 1.35 -17.89
C VAL A 304 4.76 -0.07 -17.87
N LEU A 305 5.11 -0.59 -19.04
CA LEU A 305 5.58 -1.96 -19.20
C LEU A 305 7.08 -1.96 -19.53
N PHE A 306 7.83 -2.80 -18.82
CA PHE A 306 9.21 -3.14 -19.14
C PHE A 306 9.29 -4.62 -19.44
N SER A 307 9.98 -5.03 -20.51
CA SER A 307 10.10 -6.43 -20.87
C SER A 307 11.54 -6.81 -21.16
N ALA A 308 11.89 -8.06 -20.89
CA ALA A 308 13.18 -8.64 -21.24
C ALA A 308 13.05 -10.15 -21.42
N GLU A 309 13.95 -10.76 -22.18
CA GLU A 309 14.05 -12.21 -22.33
C GLU A 309 14.96 -12.84 -21.25
N ALA A 310 14.42 -13.72 -20.41
CA ALA A 310 15.19 -14.47 -19.41
C ALA A 310 16.16 -15.44 -20.11
N PRO A 311 17.39 -15.65 -19.60
CA PRO A 311 17.88 -15.15 -18.33
C PRO A 311 18.35 -13.70 -18.39
N PHE A 312 17.98 -12.91 -17.38
CA PHE A 312 18.44 -11.53 -17.23
C PHE A 312 18.60 -11.13 -15.78
N ASN A 313 19.39 -10.08 -15.58
CA ASN A 313 19.48 -9.34 -14.33
C ASN A 313 19.32 -7.85 -14.65
N LYS A 314 18.26 -7.24 -14.13
CA LYS A 314 17.85 -5.87 -14.44
C LYS A 314 17.50 -5.11 -13.16
N THR A 315 17.52 -3.79 -13.23
CA THR A 315 17.29 -2.91 -12.09
C THR A 315 16.29 -1.81 -12.43
N ILE A 316 15.38 -1.54 -11.50
CA ILE A 316 14.48 -0.38 -11.50
C ILE A 316 14.82 0.47 -10.27
N VAL A 317 15.08 1.76 -10.48
CA VAL A 317 15.36 2.73 -9.43
C VAL A 317 14.24 3.75 -9.41
N ILE A 318 13.64 3.96 -8.24
CA ILE A 318 12.64 5.00 -7.98
C ILE A 318 13.32 6.06 -7.12
N LYS A 319 13.20 7.35 -7.47
CA LYS A 319 13.69 8.48 -6.68
C LYS A 319 12.56 9.48 -6.45
N LYS A 320 12.41 9.96 -5.22
CA LYS A 320 11.45 11.02 -4.88
C LYS A 320 12.06 12.41 -5.05
N SER A 321 11.24 13.38 -5.46
CA SER A 321 11.60 14.78 -5.60
C SER A 321 10.49 15.72 -5.16
#